data_AF-A0A2H9SD71-F1
#
_entry.id   AF-A0A2H9SD71-F1
#
_cell.length_a   1.000
_cell.length_b   1.000
_cell.length_c   1.000
_cell.angle_alpha   90.00
_cell.angle_beta   90.00
_cell.angle_gamma   90.00
#
_symmetry.space_group_name_H-M   'P 1'
#
loop_
_entity.id
_entity.type
_entity.pdbx_description
1 polymer ?
#
loop_
_entity_poly.entity_id
_entity_poly.type
_entity_poly.pdbx_seq_one_letter_code
_entity_poly.pdbx_strand_id
1 'polypeptide(L)'
;MQDKANFDDFKISEEDAKKIIRLGLKGELEFEVMNNQQSSYQVLDERQLNEVYSNHPTRKKIRLKDGSYNSKTHRYESIRYEQSINYKDLWFDADKFKALLEEYQLTLSLNSAVTLSPEAKLKESPYWNSLKRLAIQAMQLYPEWSKTQRRIKITENLIDWLKGLGANTREADIIKKTLSDFYDELN
;
A
#
# COMPACT_ATOMS: atom_id res chain seq x y z
N MET A 1 18.11 -6.99 -6.75
CA MET A 1 16.99 -7.44 -5.91
C MET A 1 15.77 -7.31 -6.81
N GLN A 2 15.10 -8.41 -7.17
CA GLN A 2 13.91 -8.33 -8.02
C GLN A 2 12.85 -7.52 -7.26
N ASP A 3 12.40 -6.42 -7.87
CA ASP A 3 11.32 -5.62 -7.34
C ASP A 3 10.02 -6.38 -7.60
N LYS A 4 9.54 -7.11 -6.59
CA LYS A 4 8.31 -7.90 -6.69
C LYS A 4 7.13 -7.01 -6.40
N ALA A 5 6.12 -7.09 -7.26
CA ALA A 5 4.87 -6.37 -7.09
C ALA A 5 3.68 -7.29 -7.36
N ASN A 6 2.50 -6.87 -6.91
CA ASN A 6 1.23 -7.53 -7.15
C ASN A 6 0.25 -6.57 -7.85
N PHE A 7 -0.97 -7.05 -8.06
CA PHE A 7 -2.02 -6.29 -8.74
C PHE A 7 -2.48 -5.03 -7.98
N ASP A 8 -2.43 -5.06 -6.65
CA ASP A 8 -2.82 -3.92 -5.80
C ASP A 8 -1.77 -2.80 -5.85
N ASP A 9 -0.48 -3.12 -5.98
CA ASP A 9 0.62 -2.14 -6.09
C ASP A 9 0.47 -1.23 -7.31
N PHE A 10 -0.05 -1.77 -8.41
CA PHE A 10 -0.34 -1.03 -9.64
C PHE A 10 -1.80 -0.57 -9.76
N LYS A 11 -2.62 -0.80 -8.74
CA LYS A 11 -4.06 -0.46 -8.71
C LYS A 11 -4.85 -1.03 -9.90
N ILE A 12 -4.44 -2.21 -10.36
CA ILE A 12 -5.01 -2.87 -11.53
C ILE A 12 -6.44 -3.33 -11.23
N SER A 13 -7.37 -3.07 -12.16
CA SER A 13 -8.75 -3.55 -12.00
C SER A 13 -8.88 -5.07 -12.07
N GLU A 14 -9.96 -5.61 -11.52
CA GLU A 14 -10.30 -7.03 -11.69
C GLU A 14 -10.33 -7.43 -13.17
N GLU A 15 -10.96 -6.61 -14.02
CA GLU A 15 -11.06 -6.84 -15.47
C GLU A 15 -9.69 -6.81 -16.16
N ASP A 16 -8.80 -5.90 -15.76
CA ASP A 16 -7.45 -5.85 -16.34
C ASP A 16 -6.52 -6.93 -15.80
N ALA A 17 -6.74 -7.41 -14.58
CA ALA A 17 -5.99 -8.53 -14.04
C ALA A 17 -6.13 -9.76 -14.93
N LYS A 18 -7.33 -10.02 -15.49
CA LYS A 18 -7.52 -11.08 -16.50
C LYS A 18 -6.66 -10.87 -17.75
N LYS A 19 -6.55 -9.63 -18.25
CA LYS A 19 -5.72 -9.33 -19.43
C LYS A 19 -4.24 -9.57 -19.15
N ILE A 20 -3.79 -9.23 -17.95
CA ILE A 20 -2.40 -9.35 -17.52
C ILE A 20 -2.04 -10.81 -17.23
N ILE A 21 -2.93 -11.60 -16.61
CA ILE A 21 -2.73 -13.04 -16.45
C ILE A 21 -2.55 -13.73 -17.81
N ARG A 22 -3.23 -13.26 -18.87
CA ARG A 22 -3.00 -13.79 -20.23
C ARG A 22 -1.57 -13.56 -20.73
N LEU A 23 -0.88 -12.51 -20.31
CA LEU A 23 0.54 -12.32 -20.65
C LEU A 23 1.39 -13.45 -20.06
N GLY A 24 1.06 -13.90 -18.84
CA GLY A 24 1.75 -15.05 -18.26
C GLY A 24 1.41 -16.38 -18.91
N LEU A 25 0.17 -16.58 -19.37
CA LEU A 25 -0.19 -17.75 -20.18
C LEU A 25 0.52 -17.78 -21.54
N LYS A 26 0.95 -16.63 -22.06
CA LYS A 26 1.80 -16.53 -23.26
C LYS A 26 3.29 -16.66 -22.96
N GLY A 27 3.69 -16.76 -21.69
CA GLY A 27 5.09 -16.80 -21.26
C GLY A 27 5.78 -15.43 -21.24
N GLU A 28 5.05 -14.33 -21.42
CA GLU A 28 5.61 -12.97 -21.48
C GLU A 28 5.88 -12.42 -20.06
N LEU A 29 5.06 -12.79 -19.07
CA LEU A 29 5.21 -12.38 -17.67
C LEU A 29 5.18 -13.59 -16.73
N GLU A 30 6.20 -13.74 -15.89
CA GLU A 30 6.22 -14.81 -14.89
C GLU A 30 5.37 -14.42 -13.68
N PHE A 31 4.55 -15.35 -13.20
CA PHE A 31 3.76 -15.18 -11.99
C PHE A 31 4.21 -16.13 -10.90
N GLU A 32 4.27 -15.61 -9.69
CA GLU A 32 4.63 -16.32 -8.49
C GLU A 32 3.53 -16.21 -7.44
N VAL A 33 3.57 -17.11 -6.46
CA VAL A 33 2.76 -17.00 -5.24
C VAL A 33 3.63 -17.21 -4.02
N MET A 34 3.32 -16.52 -2.92
CA MET A 34 3.95 -16.79 -1.63
C MET A 34 3.53 -18.20 -1.15
N ASN A 35 4.53 -19.05 -0.97
CA ASN A 35 4.42 -20.36 -0.35
C ASN A 35 4.30 -20.19 1.17
N ASN A 36 3.12 -20.46 1.71
CA ASN A 36 2.84 -20.28 3.14
C ASN A 36 3.54 -21.31 4.05
N GLN A 37 4.14 -22.36 3.50
CA GLN A 37 4.91 -23.37 4.25
C GLN A 37 6.40 -23.02 4.37
N GLN A 38 6.98 -22.39 3.34
CA GLN A 38 8.42 -22.07 3.28
C GLN A 38 8.75 -20.58 3.36
N SER A 39 7.75 -19.69 3.42
CA SER A 39 7.95 -18.23 3.35
C SER A 39 8.81 -17.82 2.14
N SER A 40 8.62 -18.52 1.02
CA SER A 40 9.35 -18.35 -0.24
C SER A 40 8.36 -18.15 -1.38
N TYR A 41 8.81 -17.59 -2.51
CA TYR A 41 7.97 -17.48 -3.70
C TYR A 41 8.10 -18.74 -4.56
N GLN A 42 6.97 -19.24 -5.06
CA GLN A 42 6.93 -20.31 -6.03
C GLN A 42 6.38 -19.79 -7.35
N VAL A 43 7.15 -19.97 -8.42
CA VAL A 43 6.69 -19.75 -9.79
C VAL A 43 5.54 -20.70 -10.12
N LEU A 44 4.49 -20.17 -10.72
CA LEU A 44 3.35 -20.94 -11.20
C LEU A 44 3.63 -21.46 -12.62
N ASP A 45 3.38 -22.74 -12.84
CA ASP A 45 3.37 -23.31 -14.19
C ASP A 45 2.10 -22.90 -14.97
N GLU A 46 2.11 -23.13 -16.29
CA GLU A 46 1.00 -22.77 -17.17
C GLU A 46 -0.34 -23.36 -16.72
N ARG A 47 -0.33 -24.60 -16.21
CA ARG A 47 -1.55 -25.26 -15.74
C ARG A 47 -2.08 -24.57 -14.48
N GLN A 48 -1.23 -24.29 -13.51
CA GLN A 48 -1.59 -23.59 -12.27
C GLN A 48 -2.10 -22.19 -12.58
N LEU A 49 -1.41 -21.46 -13.45
CA LEU A 49 -1.83 -20.12 -13.87
C LEU A 49 -3.16 -20.14 -14.62
N ASN A 50 -3.40 -21.15 -15.47
CA ASN A 50 -4.67 -21.32 -16.16
C ASN A 50 -5.82 -21.67 -15.19
N GLU A 51 -5.53 -22.42 -14.12
CA GLU A 51 -6.49 -22.65 -13.03
C GLU A 51 -6.85 -21.32 -12.33
N VAL A 52 -5.90 -20.44 -12.05
CA VAL A 52 -6.18 -19.09 -11.52
C VAL A 52 -7.02 -18.26 -12.50
N TYR A 53 -6.64 -18.25 -13.78
CA TYR A 53 -7.32 -17.51 -14.84
C TYR A 53 -8.79 -17.94 -14.97
N SER A 54 -9.03 -19.25 -15.04
CA SER A 54 -10.37 -19.82 -15.26
C SER A 54 -11.33 -19.61 -14.09
N ASN A 55 -10.81 -19.48 -12.87
CA ASN A 55 -11.62 -19.29 -11.66
C ASN A 55 -11.70 -17.82 -11.22
N HIS A 56 -11.06 -16.90 -11.93
CA HIS A 56 -11.03 -15.48 -11.58
C HIS A 56 -12.46 -14.88 -11.48
N PRO A 57 -12.77 -14.10 -10.42
CA PRO A 57 -11.87 -13.63 -9.36
C PRO A 57 -11.79 -14.56 -8.13
N THR A 58 -12.53 -15.66 -8.15
CA THR A 58 -12.71 -16.55 -7.00
C THR A 58 -11.42 -17.29 -6.66
N ARG A 59 -11.21 -17.54 -5.36
CA ARG A 59 -10.11 -18.37 -4.89
C ARG A 59 -10.36 -19.84 -5.22
N LYS A 60 -9.31 -20.52 -5.67
CA LYS A 60 -9.32 -21.95 -5.97
C LYS A 60 -8.16 -22.64 -5.28
N LYS A 61 -8.38 -23.88 -4.82
CA LYS A 61 -7.29 -24.74 -4.33
C LYS A 61 -6.42 -25.16 -5.51
N ILE A 62 -5.16 -24.77 -5.47
CA ILE A 62 -4.14 -25.11 -6.46
C ILE A 62 -3.05 -25.93 -5.77
N ARG A 63 -2.60 -26.99 -6.44
CA ARG A 63 -1.53 -27.86 -5.94
C ARG A 63 -0.18 -27.19 -6.17
N LEU A 64 0.53 -26.92 -5.07
CA LEU A 64 1.86 -26.35 -5.02
C LEU A 64 2.89 -27.42 -4.63
N LYS A 65 4.17 -27.15 -4.86
CA LYS A 65 5.28 -28.04 -4.54
C LYS A 65 6.18 -27.35 -3.53
N ASP A 66 6.32 -27.98 -2.38
CA ASP A 66 7.32 -27.64 -1.39
C ASP A 66 8.51 -28.57 -1.58
N GLY A 67 9.72 -28.04 -1.59
CA GLY A 67 10.91 -28.87 -1.70
C GLY A 67 12.01 -28.40 -0.79
N SER A 68 12.61 -29.32 -0.05
CA SER A 68 13.72 -29.01 0.84
C SER A 68 14.81 -30.07 0.72
N TYR A 69 16.06 -29.65 0.88
CA TYR A 69 17.17 -30.57 0.97
C TYR A 69 17.23 -31.14 2.38
N ASN A 70 17.06 -32.46 2.50
CA ASN A 70 17.23 -33.16 3.78
C ASN A 70 18.72 -33.53 3.95
N SER A 71 19.40 -32.81 4.83
CA SER A 71 20.83 -33.01 5.10
C SER A 71 21.15 -34.36 5.75
N LYS A 72 20.18 -35.01 6.40
CA LYS A 72 20.38 -36.33 7.02
C LYS A 72 20.36 -37.45 5.97
N THR A 73 19.43 -37.39 5.03
CA THR A 73 19.26 -38.42 3.98
C THR A 73 20.03 -38.10 2.71
N HIS A 74 20.61 -36.89 2.60
CA HIS A 74 21.26 -36.36 1.39
C HIS A 74 20.34 -36.41 0.16
N ARG A 75 19.04 -36.21 0.39
CA ARG A 75 18.02 -36.27 -0.65
C ARG A 75 17.21 -34.98 -0.66
N TYR A 76 16.82 -34.58 -1.87
CA TYR A 76 15.80 -33.55 -2.04
C TYR A 76 14.43 -34.20 -1.83
N GLU A 77 13.73 -33.74 -0.81
CA GLU A 77 12.38 -34.20 -0.49
C GLU A 77 11.39 -33.14 -0.97
N SER A 78 10.41 -33.56 -1.78
CA SER A 78 9.34 -32.67 -2.23
C SER A 78 7.99 -33.13 -1.70
N ILE A 79 7.26 -32.24 -1.06
CA ILE A 79 5.88 -32.46 -0.61
C ILE A 79 4.97 -31.66 -1.53
N ARG A 80 3.83 -32.26 -1.91
CA ARG A 80 2.77 -31.56 -2.64
C ARG A 80 1.68 -31.21 -1.66
N TYR A 81 1.23 -29.96 -1.69
CA TYR A 81 0.14 -29.47 -0.85
C TYR A 81 -0.78 -28.57 -1.68
N GLU A 82 -1.95 -28.24 -1.13
CA GLU A 82 -2.92 -27.36 -1.79
C GLU A 82 -2.99 -26.02 -1.07
N GLN A 83 -2.97 -24.93 -1.83
CA GLN A 83 -3.18 -23.56 -1.32
C GLN A 83 -4.37 -22.94 -2.05
N SER A 84 -5.24 -22.27 -1.31
CA SER A 84 -6.36 -21.52 -1.89
C SER A 84 -5.88 -20.14 -2.34
N ILE A 85 -5.80 -19.91 -3.65
CA ILE A 85 -5.23 -18.68 -4.24
C ILE A 85 -6.16 -18.09 -5.30
N ASN A 86 -6.09 -16.77 -5.52
CA ASN A 86 -6.67 -16.08 -6.67
C ASN A 86 -5.68 -15.08 -7.28
N TYR A 87 -6.15 -14.25 -8.20
CA TYR A 87 -5.31 -13.25 -8.88
C TYR A 87 -4.62 -12.25 -7.93
N LYS A 88 -5.21 -11.95 -6.76
CA LYS A 88 -4.61 -11.01 -5.79
C LYS A 88 -3.40 -11.59 -5.06
N ASP A 89 -3.30 -12.92 -5.04
CA ASP A 89 -2.20 -13.63 -4.41
C ASP A 89 -0.99 -13.76 -5.37
N LEU A 90 -1.13 -13.30 -6.61
CA LEU A 90 -0.08 -13.37 -7.63
C LEU A 90 0.89 -12.20 -7.54
N TRP A 91 2.17 -12.54 -7.65
CA TRP A 91 3.30 -11.61 -7.70
C TRP A 91 4.02 -11.73 -9.02
N PHE A 92 4.64 -10.65 -9.46
CA PHE A 92 5.40 -10.58 -10.71
C PHE A 92 6.54 -9.56 -10.58
N ASP A 93 7.48 -9.61 -11.52
CA ASP A 93 8.58 -8.65 -11.61
C ASP A 93 8.04 -7.28 -12.07
N ALA A 94 8.18 -6.26 -11.22
CA ALA A 94 7.61 -4.94 -11.43
C ALA A 94 8.23 -4.23 -12.64
N ASP A 95 9.52 -4.38 -12.86
CA ASP A 95 10.22 -3.70 -13.96
C ASP A 95 9.91 -4.36 -15.29
N LYS A 96 9.86 -5.69 -15.32
CA LYS A 96 9.38 -6.45 -16.49
C LYS A 96 7.94 -6.08 -16.82
N PHE A 97 7.09 -5.95 -15.80
CA PHE A 97 5.70 -5.56 -16.01
C PHE A 97 5.57 -4.13 -16.58
N LYS A 98 6.31 -3.15 -16.05
CA LYS A 98 6.34 -1.78 -16.61
C LYS A 98 6.78 -1.78 -18.08
N ALA A 99 7.82 -2.52 -18.43
CA ALA A 99 8.29 -2.64 -19.81
C ALA A 99 7.20 -3.21 -20.74
N LEU A 100 6.45 -4.23 -20.28
CA LEU A 100 5.34 -4.81 -21.05
C LEU A 100 4.16 -3.83 -21.20
N LEU A 101 3.87 -3.00 -20.20
CA LEU A 101 2.83 -1.98 -20.31
C LEU A 101 3.16 -0.97 -21.42
N GLU A 102 4.42 -0.55 -21.50
CA GLU A 102 4.91 0.34 -22.55
C GLU A 102 4.91 -0.32 -23.92
N GLU A 103 5.44 -1.54 -24.03
CA GLU A 103 5.52 -2.31 -25.27
C GLU A 103 4.14 -2.57 -25.90
N TYR A 104 3.18 -2.99 -25.09
CA TYR A 104 1.83 -3.33 -25.55
C TYR A 104 0.85 -2.14 -25.53
N GLN A 105 1.30 -0.95 -25.12
CA GLN A 105 0.45 0.23 -24.94
C GLN A 105 -0.82 -0.10 -24.13
N LEU A 106 -0.67 -0.95 -23.10
CA LEU A 106 -1.80 -1.44 -22.31
C LEU A 106 -2.38 -0.30 -21.49
N THR A 107 -3.61 0.09 -21.80
CA THR A 107 -4.37 1.02 -20.97
C THR A 107 -5.01 0.25 -19.81
N LEU A 108 -4.48 0.48 -18.61
CA LEU A 108 -5.05 -0.04 -17.38
C LEU A 108 -6.26 0.81 -17.00
N SER A 109 -7.44 0.19 -16.96
CA SER A 109 -8.60 0.72 -16.25
C SER A 109 -8.30 0.58 -14.76
N LEU A 110 -8.04 1.71 -14.10
CA LEU A 110 -7.91 1.73 -12.64
C LEU A 110 -9.22 1.23 -12.03
N ASN A 111 -9.15 0.44 -10.95
CA ASN A 111 -10.34 0.10 -10.18
C ASN A 111 -11.13 1.38 -9.86
N SER A 112 -12.36 1.46 -10.37
CA SER A 112 -13.34 2.50 -10.00
C SER A 112 -13.86 2.33 -8.56
N ALA A 113 -13.39 1.30 -7.85
CA ALA A 113 -13.33 1.32 -6.39
C ALA A 113 -12.17 2.22 -5.96
N VAL A 114 -12.50 3.49 -5.76
CA VAL A 114 -11.66 4.54 -5.21
C VAL A 114 -11.15 4.12 -3.82
N THR A 115 -10.07 3.32 -3.77
CA THR A 115 -9.13 3.36 -2.66
C THR A 115 -8.08 4.39 -3.03
N LEU A 116 -8.46 5.61 -2.75
CA LEU A 116 -7.56 6.70 -2.47
C LEU A 116 -6.34 6.18 -1.69
N SER A 117 -5.15 6.68 -2.04
CA SER A 117 -3.95 6.46 -1.24
C SER A 117 -4.25 6.69 0.25
N PRO A 118 -3.47 6.18 1.21
CA PRO A 118 -3.61 6.59 2.60
C PRO A 118 -3.78 8.11 2.76
N GLU A 119 -3.06 8.94 1.97
CA GLU A 119 -3.26 10.41 1.96
C GLU A 119 -4.63 10.83 1.44
N ALA A 120 -5.21 10.09 0.52
CA ALA A 120 -6.44 10.47 -0.11
C ALA A 120 -7.68 9.91 0.65
N LYS A 121 -7.57 8.76 1.35
CA LYS A 121 -8.52 8.33 2.40
C LYS A 121 -8.52 9.33 3.56
N LEU A 122 -7.35 9.88 3.88
CA LEU A 122 -7.19 10.99 4.80
C LEU A 122 -7.85 12.28 4.27
N LYS A 123 -7.80 12.57 2.96
CA LYS A 123 -8.52 13.73 2.35
C LYS A 123 -10.05 13.59 2.35
N GLU A 124 -10.59 12.37 2.41
CA GLU A 124 -12.04 12.16 2.54
C GLU A 124 -12.53 12.16 4.00
N SER A 125 -11.63 11.96 4.97
CA SER A 125 -11.99 11.92 6.38
C SER A 125 -12.53 13.28 6.87
N PRO A 126 -13.78 13.35 7.37
CA PRO A 126 -14.32 14.59 7.93
C PRO A 126 -13.47 15.13 9.09
N TYR A 127 -12.95 14.22 9.91
CA TYR A 127 -12.06 14.56 11.02
C TYR A 127 -10.76 15.20 10.52
N TRP A 128 -10.14 14.61 9.50
CA TRP A 128 -8.85 15.09 9.00
C TRP A 128 -8.97 16.38 8.20
N ASN A 129 -10.08 16.56 7.49
CA ASN A 129 -10.41 17.83 6.85
C ASN A 129 -10.62 18.94 7.88
N SER A 130 -11.31 18.64 8.99
CA SER A 130 -11.47 19.59 10.11
C SER A 130 -10.12 19.95 10.71
N LEU A 131 -9.29 18.95 11.05
CA LEU A 131 -7.98 19.19 11.63
C LEU A 131 -7.06 19.97 10.68
N LYS A 132 -7.04 19.62 9.39
CA LYS A 132 -6.25 20.33 8.38
C LYS A 132 -6.66 21.79 8.28
N ARG A 133 -7.96 22.09 8.32
CA ARG A 133 -8.46 23.47 8.33
C ARG A 133 -7.99 24.22 9.57
N LEU A 134 -8.08 23.59 10.75
CA LEU A 134 -7.58 24.16 12.00
C LEU A 134 -6.07 24.41 11.96
N ALA A 135 -5.29 23.47 11.43
CA ALA A 135 -3.85 23.60 11.28
C ALA A 135 -3.48 24.76 10.34
N ILE A 136 -4.13 24.86 9.17
CA ILE A 136 -3.93 25.97 8.23
C ILE A 136 -4.28 27.31 8.89
N GLN A 137 -5.42 27.38 9.59
CA GLN A 137 -5.84 28.58 10.30
C GLN A 137 -4.84 28.96 11.40
N ALA A 138 -4.36 28.00 12.18
CA ALA A 138 -3.35 28.22 13.20
C ALA A 138 -2.03 28.72 12.57
N MET A 139 -1.56 28.13 11.48
CA MET A 139 -0.36 28.57 10.76
C MET A 139 -0.48 30.02 10.25
N GLN A 140 -1.66 30.44 9.78
CA GLN A 140 -1.91 31.79 9.31
C GLN A 140 -1.99 32.82 10.45
N LEU A 141 -2.59 32.45 11.57
CA LEU A 141 -2.83 33.36 12.70
C LEU A 141 -1.65 33.40 13.69
N TYR A 142 -0.82 32.35 13.70
CA TYR A 142 0.28 32.22 14.66
C TYR A 142 1.26 33.40 14.63
N PRO A 143 1.72 33.93 13.47
CA PRO A 143 2.66 35.05 13.44
C PRO A 143 2.15 36.33 14.10
N GLU A 144 0.84 36.59 14.03
CA GLU A 144 0.24 37.76 14.68
C GLU A 144 -0.04 37.49 16.15
N TRP A 145 -0.50 36.28 16.48
CA TRP A 145 -0.69 35.88 17.87
C TRP A 145 0.62 35.86 18.65
N SER A 146 1.71 35.31 18.10
CA SER A 146 3.00 35.19 18.78
C SER A 146 3.58 36.56 19.17
N LYS A 147 3.38 37.59 18.33
CA LYS A 147 3.76 38.98 18.62
C LYS A 147 3.05 39.58 19.83
N THR A 148 1.85 39.09 20.16
CA THR A 148 1.08 39.55 21.33
C THR A 148 1.49 38.86 22.63
N GLN A 149 2.28 37.78 22.55
CA GLN A 149 2.69 36.98 23.71
C GLN A 149 4.10 37.36 24.19
N ARG A 150 4.33 37.36 25.51
CA ARG A 150 5.69 37.46 26.06
C ARG A 150 6.39 36.11 25.88
N ARG A 151 7.63 36.11 25.35
CA ARG A 151 8.45 34.94 24.97
C ARG A 151 8.37 33.70 25.88
N ILE A 152 8.26 33.88 27.20
CA ILE A 152 8.28 32.78 28.19
C ILE A 152 6.89 32.12 28.38
N LYS A 153 5.79 32.73 27.92
CA LYS A 153 4.42 32.19 28.06
C LYS A 153 3.86 31.56 26.79
N ILE A 154 4.63 31.52 25.72
CA ILE A 154 4.15 31.10 24.39
C ILE A 154 3.73 29.62 24.42
N THR A 155 4.52 28.74 25.04
CA THR A 155 4.28 27.29 25.01
C THR A 155 3.12 26.83 25.90
N GLU A 156 2.87 27.50 27.03
CA GLU A 156 1.72 27.23 27.92
C GLU A 156 0.42 27.80 27.34
N ASN A 157 0.46 29.04 26.83
CA ASN A 157 -0.72 29.68 26.25
C ASN A 157 -1.08 29.15 24.85
N LEU A 158 -0.16 28.44 24.17
CA LEU A 158 -0.40 27.92 22.82
C LEU A 158 -1.53 26.91 22.79
N ILE A 159 -1.58 25.99 23.76
CA ILE A 159 -2.64 24.97 23.82
C ILE A 159 -4.00 25.63 24.08
N ASP A 160 -4.06 26.62 24.97
CA ASP A 160 -5.30 27.34 25.27
C ASP A 160 -5.75 28.23 24.09
N TRP A 161 -4.80 28.83 23.38
CA TRP A 161 -5.09 29.57 22.15
C TRP A 161 -5.61 28.65 21.05
N LEU A 162 -4.99 27.48 20.84
CA LEU A 162 -5.46 26.48 19.88
C LEU A 162 -6.85 25.94 20.24
N LYS A 163 -7.14 25.76 21.53
CA LYS A 163 -8.50 25.44 22.00
C LYS A 163 -9.49 26.56 21.72
N GLY A 164 -9.07 27.82 21.84
CA GLY A 164 -9.86 29.00 21.45
C GLY A 164 -10.20 29.03 19.95
N LEU A 165 -9.39 28.40 19.11
CA LEU A 165 -9.68 28.19 17.67
C LEU A 165 -10.62 26.99 17.41
N GLY A 166 -11.02 26.26 18.44
CA GLY A 166 -11.93 25.11 18.34
C GLY A 166 -11.24 23.75 18.29
N ALA A 167 -9.93 23.67 18.54
CA ALA A 167 -9.23 22.39 18.64
C ALA A 167 -9.52 21.71 20.00
N ASN A 168 -9.73 20.40 20.01
CA ASN A 168 -9.70 19.64 21.27
C ASN A 168 -8.25 19.43 21.76
N THR A 169 -8.05 18.92 22.98
CA THR A 169 -6.72 18.74 23.58
C THR A 169 -5.76 17.96 22.68
N ARG A 170 -6.23 16.88 22.04
CA ARG A 170 -5.40 16.04 21.16
C ARG A 170 -5.06 16.73 19.85
N GLU A 171 -6.01 17.46 19.28
CA GLU A 171 -5.81 18.24 18.06
C GLU A 171 -4.83 19.40 18.30
N ALA A 172 -4.94 20.07 19.45
CA ALA A 172 -4.03 21.12 19.85
C ALA A 172 -2.58 20.61 19.97
N ASP A 173 -2.36 19.42 20.52
CA ASP A 173 -1.02 18.80 20.57
C ASP A 173 -0.47 18.48 19.17
N ILE A 174 -1.31 17.96 18.27
CA ILE A 174 -0.91 17.67 16.89
C ILE A 174 -0.56 18.97 16.14
N ILE A 175 -1.39 20.01 16.27
CA ILE A 175 -1.16 21.30 15.63
C ILE A 175 0.09 21.98 16.23
N LYS A 176 0.30 21.91 17.55
CA LYS A 176 1.51 22.41 18.21
C LYS A 176 2.77 21.78 17.62
N LYS A 177 2.77 20.44 17.49
CA LYS A 177 3.90 19.72 16.87
C LYS A 177 4.09 20.08 15.40
N THR A 178 3.01 20.35 14.68
CA THR A 178 3.10 20.82 13.30
C THR A 178 3.71 22.21 13.23
N LEU A 179 3.31 23.13 14.12
CA LEU A 179 3.85 24.48 14.18
C LEU A 179 5.33 24.49 14.59
N SER A 180 5.77 23.60 15.47
CA SER A 180 7.17 23.50 15.89
C SER A 180 8.13 23.09 14.77
N ASP A 181 7.63 22.47 13.69
CA ASP A 181 8.41 22.20 12.48
C ASP A 181 8.69 23.49 11.66
N PHE A 182 7.93 24.57 11.91
CA PHE A 182 8.06 25.85 11.19
C PHE A 182 8.58 26.99 12.06
N TYR A 183 8.44 26.92 13.38
CA TYR A 183 8.78 27.98 14.31
C TYR A 183 9.66 27.44 15.45
N ASP A 184 10.96 27.77 15.41
CA ASP A 184 11.98 27.28 16.35
C ASP A 184 11.66 27.62 17.82
N GLU A 185 10.93 28.71 18.05
CA GLU A 185 10.50 29.17 19.38
C GLU A 185 9.47 28.26 20.07
N LEU A 186 8.98 27.22 19.39
CA LEU A 186 8.05 26.22 19.91
C LEU A 186 8.70 24.87 20.25
N ASN A 187 10.00 24.73 19.99
CA ASN A 187 10.80 23.53 20.31
C ASN A 187 11.39 23.56 21.72
#